data_AF-A0A2D9DSX1-F1
#
_entry.id   AF-A0A2D9DSX1-F1
#
_cell.length_a   1.000
_cell.length_b   1.000
_cell.length_c   1.000
_cell.angle_alpha   90.00
_cell.angle_beta   90.00
_cell.angle_gamma   90.00
#
_symmetry.space_group_name_H-M   'P 1'
#
loop_
_entity.id
_entity.type
_entity.pdbx_description
1 polymer ?
#
loop_
_entity_poly.entity_id
_entity_poly.type
_entity_poly.pdbx_seq_one_letter_code
_entity_poly.pdbx_strand_id
1 'polypeptide(L)'
;MIQSRQKGYSLLELAVVIVVAGVLLTAGAGLYVQRAEQARDVSHQALVAVAENAIQGFLFARARLPCPSTGSNGVENCQATMGELPYRSLGLAEPPLNTAGQPLRYAVYSQASVTSTQDAALTVLKDRLHPFFAASTPAVASAQALGNQNGLDFCQALVIAAGKAPSTRHLNVGQNDSNYVNVAYLLVNPGTRDSDGDGNLLDGLNSAMSDTSPRAEYPDRPADADYDDQVHAVYFSQLSQQMGCVNAMTPGAAHANALSAAAVMQQAMIEYREQLELIAFLAGADIAVATADTLKSVVDTAVTVAESATSVASAINSGGGLSGALVAAGLATGLAVVSLTATTAGLAFAIATAAISDENVSNFQAQEQALSAIRLRIDTNLKAADQAGLYE
;
A
#
# COMPACT_ATOMS: atom_id res chain seq x y z
N MET A 1 48.33 81.49 21.27
CA MET A 1 48.31 80.22 20.50
C MET A 1 48.29 79.08 21.50
N ILE A 2 47.15 78.40 21.65
CA ILE A 2 47.03 77.23 22.54
C ILE A 2 47.37 76.00 21.69
N GLN A 3 48.55 75.43 21.87
CA GLN A 3 48.90 74.14 21.26
C GLN A 3 48.15 73.02 21.99
N SER A 4 47.17 72.42 21.33
CA SER A 4 46.55 71.18 21.80
C SER A 4 47.57 70.04 21.65
N ARG A 5 48.00 69.45 22.77
CA ARG A 5 48.75 68.19 22.75
C ARG A 5 47.88 67.10 22.13
N GLN A 6 48.24 66.59 20.95
CA GLN A 6 47.64 65.38 20.40
C GLN A 6 48.00 64.22 21.33
N LYS A 7 46.99 63.63 21.98
CA LYS A 7 47.15 62.38 22.74
C LYS A 7 47.23 61.26 21.70
N GLY A 8 48.40 60.65 21.56
CA GLY A 8 48.56 59.45 20.73
C GLY A 8 47.78 58.29 21.32
N TYR A 9 47.12 57.51 20.46
CA TYR A 9 46.41 56.31 20.86
C TYR A 9 47.37 55.27 21.45
N SER A 10 46.97 54.66 22.57
CA SER A 10 47.75 53.57 23.18
C SER A 10 47.64 52.32 22.30
N LEU A 11 48.75 51.59 22.14
CA LEU A 11 48.76 50.29 21.44
C LEU A 11 47.73 49.31 22.04
N LEU A 12 47.46 49.43 23.35
CA LEU A 12 46.46 48.61 24.04
C LEU A 12 45.02 48.93 23.57
N GLU A 13 44.71 50.20 23.33
CA GLU A 13 43.38 50.63 22.91
C GLU A 13 43.08 50.12 21.50
N LEU A 14 44.08 50.17 20.61
CA LEU A 14 43.98 49.63 19.26
C LEU A 14 43.87 48.08 19.26
N ALA A 15 44.59 47.40 20.14
CA ALA A 15 44.47 45.95 20.30
C ALA A 15 43.08 45.51 20.77
N VAL A 16 42.50 46.22 21.76
CA VAL A 16 41.13 45.95 22.23
C VAL A 16 40.10 46.18 21.14
N VAL A 17 40.23 47.26 20.36
CA VAL A 17 39.31 47.53 19.23
C VAL A 17 39.36 46.41 18.19
N ILE A 18 40.53 45.90 17.86
CA ILE A 18 40.66 44.79 16.90
C ILE A 18 40.04 43.51 17.45
N VAL A 19 40.24 43.19 18.73
CA VAL A 19 39.63 42.01 19.36
C VAL A 19 38.11 42.12 19.35
N VAL A 20 37.55 43.27 19.74
CA VAL A 20 36.09 43.50 19.73
C VAL A 20 35.54 43.45 18.30
N ALA A 21 36.21 44.08 17.33
CA ALA A 21 35.81 44.03 15.93
C ALA A 21 35.86 42.60 15.38
N GLY A 22 36.89 41.81 15.72
CA GLY A 22 37.00 40.41 15.33
C GLY A 22 35.83 39.57 15.86
N VAL A 23 35.47 39.73 17.14
CA VAL A 23 34.32 39.03 17.76
C VAL A 23 32.99 39.45 17.12
N LEU A 24 32.81 40.75 16.82
CA LEU A 24 31.60 41.23 16.17
C LEU A 24 31.46 40.71 14.73
N LEU A 25 32.56 40.65 13.98
CA LEU A 25 32.56 40.12 12.62
C LEU A 25 32.26 38.62 12.57
N THR A 26 32.84 37.82 13.48
CA THR A 26 32.55 36.38 13.54
C THR A 26 31.11 36.10 13.98
N ALA A 27 30.61 36.81 15.00
CA ALA A 27 29.21 36.70 15.43
C ALA A 27 28.23 37.13 14.33
N GLY A 28 28.53 38.24 13.64
CA GLY A 28 27.73 38.73 12.51
C GLY A 28 27.69 37.77 11.32
N ALA A 29 28.83 37.17 10.98
CA ALA A 29 28.92 36.16 9.92
C ALA A 29 28.08 34.90 10.24
N GLY A 30 28.15 34.41 11.47
CA GLY A 30 27.34 33.26 11.91
C GLY A 30 25.83 33.50 11.80
N LEU A 31 25.37 34.69 12.22
CA LEU A 31 23.95 35.07 12.09
C LEU A 31 23.50 35.20 10.63
N TYR A 32 24.38 35.70 9.76
CA TYR A 32 24.09 35.80 8.33
C TYR A 32 23.93 34.42 7.68
N VAL A 33 24.87 33.50 7.94
CA VAL A 33 24.81 32.12 7.44
C VAL A 33 23.53 31.43 7.91
N GLN A 34 23.22 31.52 9.20
CA GLN A 34 21.99 30.93 9.75
C GLN A 34 20.72 31.48 9.10
N ARG A 35 20.66 32.80 8.85
CA ARG A 35 19.53 33.44 8.15
C ARG A 35 19.42 32.97 6.69
N ALA A 36 20.55 32.81 6.01
CA ALA A 36 20.59 32.36 4.63
C ALA A 36 20.13 30.90 4.51
N GLU A 37 20.59 30.01 5.40
CA GLU A 37 20.14 28.63 5.50
C GLU A 37 18.63 28.55 5.75
N GLN A 38 18.11 29.29 6.74
CA GLN A 38 16.68 29.36 7.02
C GLN A 38 15.86 29.83 5.82
N ALA A 39 16.33 30.86 5.10
CA ALA A 39 15.64 31.35 3.91
C ALA A 39 15.62 30.31 2.78
N ARG A 40 16.70 29.53 2.63
CA ARG A 40 16.80 28.44 1.66
C ARG A 40 15.81 27.32 1.99
N ASP A 41 15.75 26.90 3.25
CA ASP A 41 14.83 25.86 3.72
C ASP A 41 13.36 26.25 3.53
N VAL A 42 13.00 27.49 3.86
CA VAL A 42 11.63 28.00 3.65
C VAL A 42 11.27 28.02 2.17
N SER A 43 12.21 28.44 1.31
CA SER A 43 12.00 28.47 -0.15
C SER A 43 11.83 27.06 -0.72
N HIS A 44 12.64 26.10 -0.25
CA HIS A 44 12.53 24.70 -0.62
C HIS A 44 11.20 24.07 -0.19
N GLN A 45 10.77 24.31 1.05
CA GLN A 45 9.48 23.83 1.56
C GLN A 45 8.30 24.38 0.74
N ALA A 46 8.33 25.66 0.39
CA ALA A 46 7.29 26.27 -0.44
C ALA A 46 7.25 25.63 -1.85
N LEU A 47 8.42 25.36 -2.43
CA LEU A 47 8.55 24.73 -3.74
C LEU A 47 8.04 23.27 -3.74
N VAL A 48 8.45 22.50 -2.74
CA VAL A 48 8.00 21.12 -2.52
C VAL A 48 6.49 21.09 -2.31
N ALA A 49 5.93 21.99 -1.51
CA ALA A 49 4.48 22.04 -1.27
C ALA A 49 3.67 22.23 -2.56
N VAL A 50 4.14 23.07 -3.49
CA VAL A 50 3.48 23.23 -4.81
C VAL A 50 3.52 21.92 -5.59
N ALA A 51 4.67 21.25 -5.62
CA ALA A 51 4.83 19.97 -6.32
C ALA A 51 3.99 18.86 -5.68
N GLU A 52 4.01 18.72 -4.36
CA GLU A 52 3.23 17.71 -3.63
C GLU A 52 1.73 17.88 -3.84
N ASN A 53 1.20 19.11 -3.75
CA ASN A 53 -0.22 19.38 -3.99
C ASN A 53 -0.63 18.97 -5.42
N ALA A 54 0.23 19.23 -6.40
CA ALA A 54 -0.02 18.87 -7.79
C ALA A 54 0.05 17.35 -8.00
N ILE A 55 1.05 16.67 -7.40
CA ILE A 55 1.19 15.21 -7.43
C ILE A 55 -0.02 14.54 -6.76
N GLN A 56 -0.47 15.04 -5.60
CA GLN A 56 -1.63 14.52 -4.90
C GLN A 56 -2.90 14.69 -5.74
N GLY A 57 -3.15 15.89 -6.29
CA GLY A 57 -4.29 16.12 -7.18
C GLY A 57 -4.30 15.18 -8.39
N PHE A 58 -3.14 14.96 -9.01
CA PHE A 58 -2.99 13.98 -10.09
C PHE A 58 -3.27 12.55 -9.61
N LEU A 59 -2.76 12.19 -8.44
CA LEU A 59 -2.94 10.86 -7.85
C LEU A 59 -4.42 10.56 -7.56
N PHE A 60 -5.17 11.52 -6.99
CA PHE A 60 -6.62 11.38 -6.79
C PHE A 60 -7.36 11.25 -8.13
N ALA A 61 -6.94 11.97 -9.16
CA ALA A 61 -7.59 11.96 -10.47
C ALA A 61 -7.24 10.74 -11.35
N ARG A 62 -6.07 10.14 -11.15
CA ARG A 62 -5.51 9.09 -12.05
C ARG A 62 -5.26 7.76 -11.37
N ALA A 63 -5.39 7.67 -10.04
CA ALA A 63 -5.09 6.49 -9.25
C ALA A 63 -3.68 5.90 -9.51
N ARG A 64 -2.71 6.77 -9.79
CA ARG A 64 -1.29 6.44 -9.97
C ARG A 64 -0.45 7.68 -9.73
N LEU A 65 0.83 7.47 -9.40
CA LEU A 65 1.80 8.56 -9.42
C LEU A 65 2.13 8.98 -10.86
N PRO A 66 2.47 10.26 -11.08
CA PRO A 66 2.88 10.73 -12.39
C PRO A 66 4.22 10.09 -12.80
N CYS A 67 4.42 9.90 -14.09
CA CYS A 67 5.74 9.51 -14.62
C CYS A 67 6.64 10.75 -14.75
N PRO A 68 7.94 10.66 -14.46
CA PRO A 68 8.86 11.79 -14.67
C PRO A 68 8.85 12.30 -16.12
N SER A 69 9.16 13.58 -16.31
CA SER A 69 9.41 14.17 -17.62
C SER A 69 10.88 13.99 -17.98
N THR A 70 11.15 13.48 -19.18
CA THR A 70 12.52 13.51 -19.74
C THR A 70 12.68 14.79 -20.54
N GLY A 71 13.38 15.77 -19.97
CA GLY A 71 13.59 17.09 -20.55
C GLY A 71 12.50 18.11 -20.18
N SER A 72 12.58 19.29 -20.82
CA SER A 72 11.87 20.51 -20.40
C SER A 72 10.45 20.67 -20.95
N ASN A 73 9.90 19.66 -21.64
CA ASN A 73 8.54 19.73 -22.17
C ASN A 73 7.47 19.63 -21.07
N GLY A 74 7.82 19.12 -19.88
CA GLY A 74 6.94 18.99 -18.73
C GLY A 74 5.85 17.93 -18.88
N VAL A 75 6.03 16.96 -19.77
CA VAL A 75 5.06 15.90 -20.07
C VAL A 75 5.59 14.57 -19.56
N GLU A 76 4.71 13.76 -18.97
CA GLU A 76 5.03 12.41 -18.51
C GLU A 76 5.75 11.55 -19.57
N ASN A 77 6.88 10.96 -19.19
CA ASN A 77 7.54 9.88 -19.92
C ASN A 77 7.61 8.62 -19.04
N CYS A 78 6.66 7.70 -19.23
CA CYS A 78 6.57 6.47 -18.44
C CYS A 78 7.61 5.39 -18.79
N GLN A 79 8.58 5.70 -19.64
CA GLN A 79 9.79 4.87 -19.79
C GLN A 79 10.88 5.25 -18.77
N ALA A 80 10.79 6.44 -18.19
CA ALA A 80 11.72 6.92 -17.18
C ALA A 80 11.16 6.70 -15.76
N THR A 81 12.05 6.42 -14.82
CA THR A 81 11.77 6.37 -13.38
C THR A 81 12.29 7.59 -12.63
N MET A 82 13.09 8.42 -13.32
CA MET A 82 13.51 9.73 -12.86
C MET A 82 13.61 10.77 -13.98
N GLY A 83 13.59 12.04 -13.60
CA GLY A 83 13.69 13.16 -14.53
C GLY A 83 13.26 14.46 -13.87
N GLU A 84 12.62 15.33 -14.65
CA GLU A 84 11.97 16.54 -14.15
C GLU A 84 10.54 16.24 -13.70
N LEU A 85 10.02 17.07 -12.80
CA LEU A 85 8.60 17.03 -12.47
C LEU A 85 7.77 17.31 -13.74
N PRO A 86 6.79 16.46 -14.10
CA PRO A 86 5.98 16.62 -15.32
C PRO A 86 4.89 17.68 -15.14
N TYR A 87 5.31 18.95 -14.95
CA TYR A 87 4.45 20.04 -14.52
C TYR A 87 3.20 20.24 -15.39
N ARG A 88 3.28 20.02 -16.71
CA ARG A 88 2.11 20.15 -17.61
C ARG A 88 1.11 19.02 -17.42
N SER A 89 1.59 17.79 -17.26
CA SER A 89 0.72 16.64 -16.96
C SER A 89 0.07 16.77 -15.59
N LEU A 90 0.72 17.46 -14.65
CA LEU A 90 0.17 17.83 -13.34
C LEU A 90 -0.81 19.03 -13.38
N GLY A 91 -0.98 19.67 -14.54
CA GLY A 91 -1.87 20.82 -14.70
C GLY A 91 -1.29 22.15 -14.19
N LEU A 92 0.02 22.20 -13.91
CA LEU A 92 0.70 23.45 -13.57
C LEU A 92 0.99 24.26 -14.85
N ALA A 93 0.85 25.58 -14.75
CA ALA A 93 1.11 26.49 -15.87
C ALA A 93 2.60 26.56 -16.22
N GLU A 94 3.46 26.51 -15.21
CA GLU A 94 4.92 26.65 -15.32
C GLU A 94 5.62 25.62 -14.43
N PRO A 95 6.87 25.22 -14.75
CA PRO A 95 7.64 24.34 -13.88
C PRO A 95 7.91 25.02 -12.54
N PRO A 96 7.81 24.31 -11.40
CA PRO A 96 8.27 24.82 -10.13
C PRO A 96 9.80 24.93 -10.16
N LEU A 97 10.29 26.17 -10.14
CA LEU A 97 11.72 26.48 -10.14
C LEU A 97 12.18 26.97 -8.77
N ASN A 98 13.39 26.59 -8.38
CA ASN A 98 14.05 27.13 -7.19
C ASN A 98 14.54 28.57 -7.42
N THR A 99 15.18 29.17 -6.42
CA THR A 99 15.68 30.56 -6.48
C THR A 99 16.78 30.78 -7.52
N ALA A 100 17.44 29.73 -7.99
CA ALA A 100 18.41 29.76 -9.10
C ALA A 100 17.77 29.47 -10.46
N GLY A 101 16.45 29.32 -10.54
CA GLY A 101 15.75 29.03 -11.79
C GLY A 101 15.86 27.57 -12.23
N GLN A 102 16.20 26.66 -11.32
CA GLN A 102 16.37 25.24 -11.61
C GLN A 102 15.12 24.44 -11.23
N PRO A 103 14.67 23.49 -12.06
CA PRO A 103 13.51 22.66 -11.75
C PRO A 103 13.84 21.62 -10.69
N LEU A 104 12.81 21.19 -9.95
CA LEU A 104 12.92 19.99 -9.11
C LEU A 104 13.15 18.74 -9.98
N ARG A 105 14.07 17.89 -9.53
CA ARG A 105 14.18 16.52 -10.02
C ARG A 105 13.14 15.66 -9.31
N TYR A 106 12.49 14.78 -10.06
CA TYR A 106 11.45 13.89 -9.59
C TYR A 106 11.84 12.46 -9.91
N ALA A 107 11.67 11.57 -8.94
CA ALA A 107 11.84 10.14 -9.14
C ALA A 107 10.72 9.38 -8.43
N VAL A 108 10.34 8.23 -9.00
CA VAL A 108 9.20 7.44 -8.55
C VAL A 108 9.55 5.96 -8.46
N TYR A 109 9.03 5.30 -7.44
CA TYR A 109 9.21 3.88 -7.25
C TYR A 109 8.46 3.08 -8.31
N SER A 110 9.18 2.20 -8.98
CA SER A 110 8.59 1.26 -9.92
C SER A 110 9.26 -0.09 -9.84
N GLN A 111 8.48 -1.11 -9.52
CA GLN A 111 8.86 -2.51 -9.63
C GLN A 111 7.69 -3.29 -10.25
N ALA A 112 7.64 -3.30 -11.58
CA ALA A 112 6.62 -4.00 -12.35
C ALA A 112 6.72 -5.53 -12.21
N SER A 113 5.58 -6.21 -12.27
CA SER A 113 5.49 -7.67 -12.33
C SER A 113 4.38 -8.10 -13.28
N VAL A 114 4.58 -9.21 -14.00
CA VAL A 114 3.50 -9.81 -14.79
C VAL A 114 2.36 -10.31 -13.90
N THR A 115 2.66 -10.69 -12.66
CA THR A 115 1.68 -11.11 -11.66
C THR A 115 1.14 -9.88 -10.94
N SER A 116 -0.14 -9.54 -11.16
CA SER A 116 -0.79 -8.36 -10.56
C SER A 116 -0.61 -8.24 -9.05
N THR A 117 -0.74 -9.34 -8.31
CA THR A 117 -0.60 -9.35 -6.84
C THR A 117 0.83 -9.14 -6.34
N GLN A 118 1.82 -9.10 -7.23
CA GLN A 118 3.22 -8.83 -6.92
C GLN A 118 3.75 -7.54 -7.55
N ASP A 119 2.92 -6.86 -8.34
CA ASP A 119 3.27 -5.66 -9.09
C ASP A 119 3.24 -4.44 -8.17
N ALA A 120 4.38 -3.76 -8.06
CA ALA A 120 4.57 -2.58 -7.22
C ALA A 120 4.90 -1.32 -8.05
N ALA A 121 4.52 -1.30 -9.33
CA ALA A 121 4.73 -0.13 -10.17
C ALA A 121 3.74 0.99 -9.80
N LEU A 122 4.23 2.10 -9.23
CA LEU A 122 3.35 3.18 -8.77
C LEU A 122 2.92 4.14 -9.89
N THR A 123 3.53 4.05 -11.07
CA THR A 123 3.25 4.91 -12.23
C THR A 123 2.20 4.35 -13.17
N VAL A 124 1.63 3.19 -12.87
CA VAL A 124 0.68 2.49 -13.75
C VAL A 124 -0.55 2.07 -12.94
N LEU A 125 -1.72 2.46 -13.45
CA LEU A 125 -3.00 1.96 -12.97
C LEU A 125 -3.21 0.54 -13.52
N LYS A 126 -3.44 -0.41 -12.61
CA LYS A 126 -3.55 -1.84 -12.92
C LYS A 126 -4.37 -2.49 -11.81
N ASP A 127 -5.21 -3.46 -12.16
CA ASP A 127 -5.98 -4.27 -11.22
C ASP A 127 -5.00 -5.13 -10.40
N ARG A 128 -4.87 -4.78 -9.11
CA ARG A 128 -3.96 -5.40 -8.13
C ARG A 128 -4.71 -5.84 -6.89
N LEU A 129 -5.87 -5.24 -6.59
CA LEU A 129 -6.69 -5.60 -5.45
C LEU A 129 -7.41 -6.93 -5.71
N HIS A 130 -6.73 -8.02 -5.32
CA HIS A 130 -7.29 -9.35 -5.38
C HIS A 130 -7.53 -9.88 -3.97
N PRO A 131 -8.69 -9.58 -3.33
CA PRO A 131 -8.96 -10.11 -2.02
C PRO A 131 -9.04 -11.64 -2.08
N PHE A 132 -8.66 -12.27 -0.96
CA PHE A 132 -8.68 -13.72 -0.82
C PHE A 132 -9.99 -14.16 -0.18
N PHE A 133 -10.88 -14.78 -0.96
CA PHE A 133 -12.20 -15.20 -0.50
C PHE A 133 -12.72 -16.44 -1.22
N ALA A 134 -13.72 -17.09 -0.64
CA ALA A 134 -14.47 -18.18 -1.26
C ALA A 134 -15.79 -17.67 -1.84
N ALA A 135 -16.02 -17.93 -3.13
CA ALA A 135 -17.25 -17.50 -3.81
C ALA A 135 -18.04 -18.65 -4.45
N SER A 136 -17.40 -19.80 -4.63
CA SER A 136 -17.99 -20.97 -5.30
C SER A 136 -18.60 -21.96 -4.32
N THR A 137 -19.29 -22.95 -4.86
CA THR A 137 -19.76 -24.17 -4.18
C THR A 137 -19.28 -25.36 -5.02
N PRO A 138 -18.36 -26.22 -4.51
CA PRO A 138 -17.73 -26.20 -3.18
C PRO A 138 -16.96 -24.90 -2.88
N ALA A 139 -16.91 -24.53 -1.60
CA ALA A 139 -16.26 -23.33 -1.10
C ALA A 139 -14.74 -23.52 -1.15
N VAL A 140 -14.11 -22.86 -2.13
CA VAL A 140 -12.66 -22.83 -2.31
C VAL A 140 -12.22 -21.38 -2.25
N ALA A 141 -11.34 -21.06 -1.30
CA ALA A 141 -10.78 -19.72 -1.18
C ALA A 141 -9.60 -19.52 -2.14
N SER A 142 -9.61 -18.41 -2.85
CA SER A 142 -8.55 -18.00 -3.76
C SER A 142 -8.45 -16.48 -3.84
N ALA A 143 -7.31 -15.96 -4.29
CA ALA A 143 -7.18 -14.55 -4.65
C ALA A 143 -7.94 -14.31 -5.97
N GLN A 144 -8.93 -13.43 -5.96
CA GLN A 144 -9.79 -13.19 -7.12
C GLN A 144 -9.75 -11.71 -7.50
N ALA A 145 -9.59 -11.43 -8.79
CA ALA A 145 -9.70 -10.09 -9.33
C ALA A 145 -11.15 -9.60 -9.22
N LEU A 146 -11.34 -8.37 -8.77
CA LEU A 146 -12.65 -7.73 -8.73
C LEU A 146 -12.99 -7.07 -10.08
N GLY A 147 -11.98 -6.79 -10.90
CA GLY A 147 -12.12 -6.45 -12.31
C GLY A 147 -12.20 -4.96 -12.61
N ASN A 148 -12.08 -4.09 -11.60
CA ASN A 148 -11.97 -2.65 -11.79
C ASN A 148 -10.55 -2.16 -11.51
N GLN A 149 -10.23 -0.97 -12.01
CA GLN A 149 -8.94 -0.32 -11.80
C GLN A 149 -9.18 1.07 -11.22
N ASN A 150 -8.83 1.28 -9.95
CA ASN A 150 -9.06 2.54 -9.25
C ASN A 150 -8.04 2.78 -8.13
N GLY A 151 -8.32 3.76 -7.26
CA GLY A 151 -7.44 4.12 -6.14
C GLY A 151 -7.16 2.97 -5.18
N LEU A 152 -8.06 1.98 -5.06
CA LEU A 152 -7.87 0.83 -4.17
C LEU A 152 -6.72 -0.05 -4.66
N ASP A 153 -6.56 -0.19 -5.98
CA ASP A 153 -5.41 -0.87 -6.58
C ASP A 153 -4.10 -0.14 -6.37
N PHE A 154 -4.14 1.19 -6.36
CA PHE A 154 -2.98 2.00 -6.02
C PHE A 154 -2.59 1.81 -4.55
N CYS A 155 -3.57 1.82 -3.64
CA CYS A 155 -3.35 1.49 -2.23
C CYS A 155 -2.75 0.09 -2.07
N GLN A 156 -3.26 -0.88 -2.83
CA GLN A 156 -2.71 -2.22 -2.87
C GLN A 156 -1.27 -2.23 -3.43
N ALA A 157 -0.95 -1.43 -4.43
CA ALA A 157 0.42 -1.27 -4.94
C ALA A 157 1.37 -0.72 -3.87
N LEU A 158 0.93 0.23 -3.04
CA LEU A 158 1.71 0.76 -1.91
C LEU A 158 1.99 -0.32 -0.86
N VAL A 159 1.01 -1.18 -0.55
CA VAL A 159 1.19 -2.31 0.38
C VAL A 159 2.19 -3.32 -0.20
N ILE A 160 2.06 -3.67 -1.49
CA ILE A 160 3.00 -4.58 -2.15
C ILE A 160 4.42 -3.97 -2.15
N ALA A 161 4.57 -2.69 -2.48
CA ALA A 161 5.85 -1.98 -2.51
C ALA A 161 6.52 -1.92 -1.13
N ALA A 162 5.74 -1.61 -0.07
CA ALA A 162 6.24 -1.58 1.30
C ALA A 162 6.72 -2.95 1.80
N GLY A 163 6.18 -4.05 1.26
CA GLY A 163 6.61 -5.41 1.55
C GLY A 163 7.83 -5.89 0.76
N LYS A 164 8.32 -5.13 -0.23
CA LYS A 164 9.52 -5.49 -1.01
C LYS A 164 10.77 -5.22 -0.20
N ALA A 165 11.74 -6.12 -0.29
CA ALA A 165 13.08 -5.88 0.25
C ALA A 165 13.69 -4.62 -0.39
N PRO A 166 14.38 -3.77 0.39
CA PRO A 166 15.13 -2.65 -0.16
C PRO A 166 16.08 -3.10 -1.28
N SER A 167 16.13 -2.35 -2.38
CA SER A 167 17.07 -2.63 -3.48
C SER A 167 17.59 -1.35 -4.09
N THR A 168 18.89 -1.33 -4.43
CA THR A 168 19.51 -0.23 -5.18
C THR A 168 19.00 -0.09 -6.62
N ARG A 169 18.27 -1.11 -7.14
CA ARG A 169 17.67 -1.11 -8.48
C ARG A 169 16.32 -0.40 -8.55
N HIS A 170 15.74 -0.07 -7.41
CA HIS A 170 14.46 0.62 -7.31
C HIS A 170 14.63 1.85 -6.44
N LEU A 171 13.71 2.80 -6.53
CA LEU A 171 13.86 4.10 -5.87
C LEU A 171 14.10 3.93 -4.36
N ASN A 172 15.22 4.48 -3.90
CA ASN A 172 15.61 4.42 -2.49
C ASN A 172 16.38 5.68 -2.07
N VAL A 173 16.35 5.94 -0.76
CA VAL A 173 17.19 6.94 -0.11
C VAL A 173 18.09 6.24 0.90
N GLY A 174 19.34 6.69 1.06
CA GLY A 174 20.23 6.08 2.03
C GLY A 174 21.61 6.72 2.11
N GLN A 175 22.19 6.68 3.30
CA GLN A 175 23.49 7.30 3.61
C GLN A 175 24.69 6.51 3.07
N ASN A 176 24.55 5.20 2.89
CA ASN A 176 25.61 4.31 2.39
C ASN A 176 25.02 3.02 1.79
N ASP A 177 25.86 2.23 1.11
CA ASP A 177 25.48 1.00 0.38
C ASP A 177 24.86 -0.10 1.26
N SER A 178 24.87 0.06 2.58
CA SER A 178 24.32 -0.90 3.54
C SER A 178 23.12 -0.36 4.32
N ASN A 179 22.79 0.92 4.20
CA ASN A 179 21.69 1.56 4.92
C ASN A 179 20.88 2.44 3.98
N TYR A 180 19.87 1.82 3.37
CA TYR A 180 18.94 2.46 2.46
C TYR A 180 17.54 1.86 2.61
N VAL A 181 16.54 2.67 2.28
CA VAL A 181 15.13 2.32 2.36
C VAL A 181 14.42 2.74 1.08
N ASN A 182 13.51 1.89 0.61
CA ASN A 182 12.67 2.21 -0.53
C ASN A 182 11.68 3.32 -0.13
N VAL A 183 11.44 4.25 -1.05
CA VAL A 183 10.48 5.36 -0.88
C VAL A 183 9.53 5.37 -2.05
N ALA A 184 8.32 5.93 -1.90
CA ALA A 184 7.30 5.92 -2.95
C ALA A 184 7.67 6.88 -4.10
N TYR A 185 8.08 8.10 -3.75
CA TYR A 185 8.64 9.07 -4.66
C TYR A 185 9.53 10.05 -3.91
N LEU A 186 10.32 10.82 -4.63
CA LEU A 186 11.11 11.91 -4.06
C LEU A 186 11.21 13.10 -5.01
N LEU A 187 11.54 14.24 -4.41
CA LEU A 187 11.84 15.50 -5.06
C LEU A 187 13.24 15.94 -4.63
N VAL A 188 14.12 16.25 -5.57
CA VAL A 188 15.45 16.81 -5.28
C VAL A 188 15.52 18.23 -5.80
N ASN A 189 15.87 19.14 -4.92
CA ASN A 189 16.26 20.50 -5.24
C ASN A 189 17.79 20.53 -5.40
N PRO A 190 18.33 20.78 -6.60
CA PRO A 190 19.77 20.75 -6.87
C PRO A 190 20.53 21.97 -6.31
N GLY A 191 20.02 22.61 -5.25
CA GLY A 191 20.60 23.83 -4.71
C GLY A 191 20.86 24.94 -5.74
N THR A 192 21.97 25.65 -5.55
CA THR A 192 22.34 26.83 -6.37
C THR A 192 23.76 26.76 -6.91
N ARG A 193 24.54 25.77 -6.50
CA ARG A 193 25.97 25.67 -6.79
C ARG A 193 26.30 24.23 -7.17
N ASP A 194 27.24 24.10 -8.09
CA ASP A 194 28.00 22.87 -8.29
C ASP A 194 29.04 22.86 -7.16
N SER A 195 28.74 22.17 -6.06
CA SER A 195 29.50 22.28 -4.81
C SER A 195 30.76 21.43 -4.86
N ASP A 196 30.70 20.27 -5.52
CA ASP A 196 31.84 19.36 -5.69
C ASP A 196 32.70 19.62 -6.95
N GLY A 197 32.23 20.51 -7.84
CA GLY A 197 32.95 20.98 -9.02
C GLY A 197 32.99 20.00 -10.18
N ASP A 198 32.05 19.05 -10.24
CA ASP A 198 31.98 18.01 -11.27
C ASP A 198 31.26 18.46 -12.57
N GLY A 199 30.69 19.67 -12.57
CA GLY A 199 29.94 20.25 -13.68
C GLY A 199 28.44 19.91 -13.67
N ASN A 200 27.97 19.17 -12.66
CA ASN A 200 26.57 18.93 -12.34
C ASN A 200 26.14 19.87 -11.21
N LEU A 201 24.86 20.24 -11.20
CA LEU A 201 24.31 21.03 -10.10
C LEU A 201 23.76 20.14 -8.99
N LEU A 202 23.43 18.88 -9.31
CA LEU A 202 23.19 17.89 -8.28
C LEU A 202 24.54 17.43 -7.73
N ASP A 203 24.62 17.28 -6.41
CA ASP A 203 25.83 16.89 -5.70
C ASP A 203 25.70 15.47 -5.09
N GLY A 204 26.82 14.82 -4.81
CA GLY A 204 26.86 13.55 -4.07
C GLY A 204 26.08 12.41 -4.73
N LEU A 205 25.27 11.65 -3.96
CA LEU A 205 24.49 10.53 -4.54
C LEU A 205 23.43 10.99 -5.54
N ASN A 206 22.96 12.24 -5.43
CA ASN A 206 21.91 12.75 -6.29
C ASN A 206 22.43 13.00 -7.72
N SER A 207 23.73 13.31 -7.87
CA SER A 207 24.37 13.53 -9.17
C SER A 207 24.50 12.24 -9.99
N ALA A 208 24.68 11.10 -9.30
CA ALA A 208 24.86 9.78 -9.89
C ALA A 208 23.55 9.01 -10.15
N MET A 209 22.41 9.62 -9.81
CA MET A 209 21.08 9.04 -10.02
C MET A 209 20.83 8.66 -11.49
N SER A 210 20.35 7.43 -11.71
CA SER A 210 19.95 6.93 -13.04
C SER A 210 18.79 5.94 -12.95
N ASP A 211 18.14 5.63 -14.07
CA ASP A 211 17.05 4.63 -14.11
C ASP A 211 17.49 3.22 -13.67
N THR A 212 18.80 2.90 -13.75
CA THR A 212 19.34 1.60 -13.31
C THR A 212 19.83 1.61 -11.86
N SER A 213 20.05 2.80 -11.30
CA SER A 213 20.45 3.02 -9.92
C SER A 213 19.78 4.30 -9.38
N PRO A 214 18.46 4.27 -9.14
CA PRO A 214 17.69 5.44 -8.71
C PRO A 214 17.83 5.65 -7.20
N ARG A 215 19.06 5.91 -6.77
CA ARG A 215 19.40 6.11 -5.37
C ARG A 215 19.73 7.56 -5.12
N ALA A 216 18.97 8.17 -4.21
CA ALA A 216 19.21 9.52 -3.75
C ALA A 216 19.85 9.53 -2.36
N GLU A 217 20.37 10.70 -2.01
CA GLU A 217 20.85 11.00 -0.68
C GLU A 217 19.73 10.98 0.37
N TYR A 218 20.10 10.78 1.63
CA TYR A 218 19.13 10.84 2.72
C TYR A 218 18.58 12.28 2.90
N PRO A 219 17.26 12.48 3.11
CA PRO A 219 16.64 13.81 3.24
C PRO A 219 17.31 14.74 4.26
N ASP A 220 17.82 14.18 5.36
CA ASP A 220 18.44 14.96 6.45
C ASP A 220 19.95 15.19 6.26
N ARG A 221 20.54 14.93 5.08
CA ARG A 221 21.97 15.25 4.85
C ARG A 221 22.18 16.77 4.97
N PRO A 222 23.00 17.24 5.92
CA PRO A 222 23.32 18.66 6.03
C PRO A 222 24.12 19.14 4.82
N ALA A 223 23.94 20.40 4.44
CA ALA A 223 24.81 21.02 3.46
C ALA A 223 26.23 21.19 4.01
N ASP A 224 27.22 20.99 3.14
CA ASP A 224 28.64 21.16 3.45
C ASP A 224 29.36 21.87 2.30
N ALA A 225 30.69 21.76 2.23
CA ALA A 225 31.46 22.41 1.18
C ALA A 225 31.22 21.81 -0.22
N ASP A 226 30.81 20.54 -0.26
CA ASP A 226 30.71 19.70 -1.45
C ASP A 226 29.26 19.23 -1.69
N TYR A 227 28.27 19.80 -0.97
CA TYR A 227 26.86 19.41 -1.08
C TYR A 227 25.92 20.53 -0.68
N ASP A 228 25.04 20.97 -1.58
CA ASP A 228 23.97 21.93 -1.28
C ASP A 228 22.54 21.48 -1.66
N ASP A 229 22.40 20.24 -2.11
CA ASP A 229 21.12 19.62 -2.47
C ASP A 229 20.16 19.43 -1.29
N GLN A 230 18.86 19.52 -1.57
CA GLN A 230 17.79 19.23 -0.60
C GLN A 230 16.86 18.16 -1.16
N VAL A 231 16.75 17.03 -0.45
CA VAL A 231 15.92 15.89 -0.84
C VAL A 231 14.67 15.85 0.02
N HIS A 232 13.52 15.79 -0.62
CA HIS A 232 12.24 15.52 0.03
C HIS A 232 11.74 14.15 -0.44
N ALA A 233 11.65 13.18 0.47
CA ALA A 233 11.22 11.82 0.16
C ALA A 233 9.88 11.50 0.84
N VAL A 234 8.97 10.89 0.08
CA VAL A 234 7.68 10.42 0.59
C VAL A 234 7.68 8.91 0.68
N TYR A 235 7.49 8.40 1.89
CA TYR A 235 7.51 6.96 2.19
C TYR A 235 6.16 6.30 1.88
N PHE A 236 6.15 4.98 1.65
CA PHE A 236 4.92 4.24 1.33
C PHE A 236 3.83 4.36 2.42
N SER A 237 4.23 4.29 3.70
CA SER A 237 3.31 4.43 4.83
C SER A 237 2.71 5.83 4.92
N GLN A 238 3.53 6.86 4.70
CA GLN A 238 3.09 8.25 4.66
C GLN A 238 2.08 8.48 3.52
N LEU A 239 2.39 8.02 2.31
CA LEU A 239 1.49 8.16 1.17
C LEU A 239 0.19 7.35 1.36
N SER A 240 0.28 6.16 1.94
CA SER A 240 -0.88 5.32 2.29
C SER A 240 -1.81 6.02 3.29
N GLN A 241 -1.24 6.74 4.26
CA GLN A 241 -2.01 7.54 5.22
C GLN A 241 -2.64 8.78 4.57
N GLN A 242 -1.90 9.52 3.74
CA GLN A 242 -2.41 10.68 3.00
C GLN A 242 -3.59 10.29 2.10
N MET A 243 -3.55 9.11 1.50
CA MET A 243 -4.63 8.57 0.65
C MET A 243 -5.79 7.95 1.46
N GLY A 244 -5.64 7.74 2.77
CA GLY A 244 -6.67 7.07 3.58
C GLY A 244 -6.86 5.59 3.22
N CYS A 245 -5.83 4.92 2.68
CA CYS A 245 -5.92 3.56 2.13
C CYS A 245 -6.51 2.54 3.12
N VAL A 246 -6.12 2.62 4.40
CA VAL A 246 -6.59 1.70 5.44
C VAL A 246 -8.12 1.74 5.56
N ASN A 247 -8.70 2.94 5.59
CA ASN A 247 -10.14 3.11 5.77
C ASN A 247 -10.92 2.63 4.54
N ALA A 248 -10.36 2.79 3.35
CA ALA A 248 -11.06 2.43 2.12
C ALA A 248 -10.97 0.96 1.74
N MET A 249 -9.88 0.27 2.10
CA MET A 249 -9.77 -1.18 1.83
C MET A 249 -10.57 -2.03 2.84
N THR A 250 -10.90 -1.49 4.02
CA THR A 250 -11.59 -2.24 5.10
C THR A 250 -12.98 -2.74 4.71
N PRO A 251 -13.89 -1.93 4.10
CA PRO A 251 -15.19 -2.41 3.65
C PRO A 251 -15.10 -3.54 2.62
N GLY A 252 -14.15 -3.49 1.70
CA GLY A 252 -13.93 -4.56 0.71
C GLY A 252 -13.57 -5.89 1.36
N ALA A 253 -12.68 -5.87 2.36
CA ALA A 253 -12.33 -7.05 3.15
C ALA A 253 -13.54 -7.61 3.92
N ALA A 254 -14.41 -6.75 4.46
CA ALA A 254 -15.63 -7.19 5.15
C ALA A 254 -16.61 -7.91 4.21
N HIS A 255 -16.83 -7.38 3.00
CA HIS A 255 -17.68 -8.02 1.99
C HIS A 255 -17.11 -9.36 1.51
N ALA A 256 -15.80 -9.43 1.30
CA ALA A 256 -15.09 -10.66 0.92
C ALA A 256 -15.21 -11.76 2.01
N ASN A 257 -15.09 -11.38 3.29
CA ASN A 257 -15.30 -12.28 4.42
C ASN A 257 -16.77 -12.75 4.52
N ALA A 258 -17.72 -11.84 4.32
CA ALA A 258 -19.15 -12.18 4.31
C ALA A 258 -19.51 -13.14 3.17
N LEU A 259 -18.92 -12.93 1.98
CA LEU A 259 -19.10 -13.81 0.83
C LEU A 259 -18.57 -15.22 1.11
N SER A 260 -17.38 -15.30 1.72
CA SER A 260 -16.77 -16.56 2.13
C SER A 260 -17.64 -17.31 3.14
N ALA A 261 -18.18 -16.60 4.14
CA ALA A 261 -19.09 -17.19 5.10
C ALA A 261 -20.37 -17.72 4.42
N ALA A 262 -20.95 -16.97 3.48
CA ALA A 262 -22.12 -17.40 2.73
C ALA A 262 -21.83 -18.63 1.86
N ALA A 263 -20.66 -18.71 1.21
CA ALA A 263 -20.26 -19.85 0.41
C ALA A 263 -20.07 -21.13 1.25
N VAL A 264 -19.41 -21.02 2.41
CA VAL A 264 -19.23 -22.14 3.35
C VAL A 264 -20.56 -22.62 3.92
N MET A 265 -21.44 -21.69 4.32
CA MET A 265 -22.80 -22.04 4.79
C MET A 265 -23.62 -22.73 3.70
N GLN A 266 -23.52 -22.26 2.45
CA GLN A 266 -24.24 -22.88 1.34
C GLN A 266 -23.76 -24.32 1.08
N GLN A 267 -22.44 -24.55 1.12
CA GLN A 267 -21.90 -25.92 1.01
C GLN A 267 -22.41 -26.83 2.13
N ALA A 268 -22.40 -26.36 3.38
CA ALA A 268 -22.90 -27.13 4.51
C ALA A 268 -24.40 -27.50 4.36
N MET A 269 -25.21 -26.59 3.82
CA MET A 269 -26.64 -26.85 3.55
C MET A 269 -26.83 -27.89 2.44
N ILE A 270 -26.02 -27.86 1.39
CA ILE A 270 -26.04 -28.86 0.31
C ILE A 270 -25.69 -30.25 0.87
N GLU A 271 -24.61 -30.34 1.65
CA GLU A 271 -24.17 -31.61 2.26
C GLU A 271 -25.21 -32.15 3.25
N TYR A 272 -25.86 -31.28 4.02
CA TYR A 272 -26.95 -31.68 4.92
C TYR A 272 -28.20 -32.16 4.16
N ARG A 273 -28.56 -31.50 3.05
CA ARG A 273 -29.66 -31.95 2.18
C ARG A 273 -29.39 -33.34 1.61
N GLU A 274 -28.17 -33.60 1.12
CA GLU A 274 -27.79 -34.93 0.62
C GLU A 274 -27.91 -36.01 1.71
N GLN A 275 -27.54 -35.69 2.96
CA GLN A 275 -27.74 -36.60 4.09
C GLN A 275 -29.23 -36.86 4.37
N LEU A 276 -30.08 -35.82 4.36
CA LEU A 276 -31.52 -35.97 4.54
C LEU A 276 -32.17 -36.79 3.41
N GLU A 277 -31.77 -36.57 2.16
CA GLU A 277 -32.25 -37.34 1.00
C GLU A 277 -31.84 -38.81 1.12
N LEU A 278 -30.61 -39.11 1.57
CA LEU A 278 -30.17 -40.47 1.84
C LEU A 278 -30.98 -41.12 2.97
N ILE A 279 -31.22 -40.39 4.07
CA ILE A 279 -32.04 -40.88 5.19
C ILE A 279 -33.49 -41.13 4.74
N ALA A 280 -34.08 -40.22 3.96
CA ALA A 280 -35.42 -40.37 3.41
C ALA A 280 -35.52 -41.58 2.46
N PHE A 281 -34.52 -41.78 1.59
CA PHE A 281 -34.42 -42.93 0.70
C PHE A 281 -34.33 -44.25 1.46
N LEU A 282 -33.47 -44.32 2.49
CA LEU A 282 -33.33 -45.50 3.35
C LEU A 282 -34.62 -45.76 4.16
N ALA A 283 -35.27 -44.72 4.70
CA ALA A 283 -36.54 -44.86 5.42
C ALA A 283 -37.68 -45.34 4.51
N GLY A 284 -37.71 -44.90 3.25
CA GLY A 284 -38.62 -45.42 2.23
C GLY A 284 -38.32 -46.88 1.86
N ALA A 285 -37.04 -47.27 1.85
CA ALA A 285 -36.61 -48.64 1.62
C ALA A 285 -36.88 -49.57 2.83
N ASP A 286 -36.82 -49.06 4.06
CA ASP A 286 -37.16 -49.80 5.29
C ASP A 286 -38.65 -50.15 5.38
N ILE A 287 -39.54 -49.39 4.71
CA ILE A 287 -40.94 -49.79 4.52
C ILE A 287 -41.04 -51.06 3.63
N ALA A 288 -40.03 -51.36 2.81
CA ALA A 288 -39.93 -52.59 2.03
C ALA A 288 -39.11 -53.70 2.71
N VAL A 289 -38.24 -53.40 3.69
CA VAL A 289 -37.36 -54.38 4.34
C VAL A 289 -37.32 -54.17 5.85
N ALA A 290 -38.47 -54.35 6.51
CA ALA A 290 -38.56 -54.43 7.97
C ALA A 290 -37.97 -55.76 8.51
N THR A 291 -36.71 -56.10 8.19
CA THR A 291 -35.89 -57.12 8.88
C THR A 291 -34.42 -56.99 8.46
N ALA A 292 -33.60 -56.17 9.14
CA ALA A 292 -32.19 -56.47 9.46
C ALA A 292 -31.47 -55.26 10.12
N ASP A 293 -31.43 -55.29 11.44
CA ASP A 293 -30.39 -54.91 12.42
C ASP A 293 -29.00 -54.31 12.01
N THR A 294 -28.84 -53.54 10.92
CA THR A 294 -27.50 -53.02 10.52
C THR A 294 -27.48 -51.55 10.08
N LEU A 295 -27.97 -50.63 10.91
CA LEU A 295 -27.76 -49.18 10.73
C LEU A 295 -26.81 -48.60 11.77
N LYS A 296 -25.59 -49.13 11.82
CA LYS A 296 -24.48 -48.57 12.60
C LYS A 296 -23.38 -48.11 11.65
N SER A 297 -23.62 -47.02 10.91
CA SER A 297 -22.56 -46.31 10.18
C SER A 297 -22.83 -44.84 9.83
N VAL A 298 -23.91 -44.19 10.29
CA VAL A 298 -24.30 -42.85 9.79
C VAL A 298 -23.63 -41.67 10.52
N VAL A 299 -22.73 -41.89 11.48
CA VAL A 299 -22.25 -40.77 12.35
C VAL A 299 -20.92 -40.13 11.91
N ASP A 300 -20.33 -40.49 10.77
CA ASP A 300 -19.00 -39.95 10.37
C ASP A 300 -19.03 -38.75 9.40
N THR A 301 -20.19 -38.30 8.92
CA THR A 301 -20.28 -37.25 7.88
C THR A 301 -20.39 -35.81 8.40
N ALA A 302 -20.41 -35.59 9.71
CA ALA A 302 -20.44 -34.23 10.30
C ALA A 302 -19.05 -33.62 10.52
N VAL A 303 -17.98 -34.43 10.46
CA VAL A 303 -16.60 -33.98 10.76
C VAL A 303 -15.95 -33.30 9.54
N THR A 304 -16.30 -33.68 8.32
CA THR A 304 -15.69 -33.15 7.09
C THR A 304 -16.04 -31.68 6.78
N VAL A 305 -17.22 -31.21 7.18
CA VAL A 305 -17.69 -29.82 6.93
C VAL A 305 -16.95 -28.82 7.82
N ALA A 306 -16.67 -29.20 9.06
CA ALA A 306 -15.92 -28.36 10.00
C ALA A 306 -14.44 -28.25 9.60
N GLU A 307 -13.86 -29.32 9.05
CA GLU A 307 -12.48 -29.32 8.53
C GLU A 307 -12.34 -28.44 7.28
N SER A 308 -13.30 -28.48 6.35
CA SER A 308 -13.28 -27.62 5.16
C SER A 308 -13.45 -26.14 5.52
N ALA A 309 -14.41 -25.81 6.40
CA ALA A 309 -14.64 -24.44 6.87
C ALA A 309 -13.44 -23.85 7.61
N THR A 310 -12.75 -24.64 8.45
CA THR A 310 -11.54 -24.19 9.16
C THR A 310 -10.33 -24.04 8.24
N SER A 311 -10.21 -24.89 7.21
CA SER A 311 -9.18 -24.73 6.16
C SER A 311 -9.40 -23.47 5.32
N VAL A 312 -10.65 -23.17 4.96
CA VAL A 312 -11.03 -21.93 4.24
C VAL A 312 -10.78 -20.71 5.13
N ALA A 313 -11.19 -20.74 6.39
CA ALA A 313 -10.97 -19.63 7.33
C ALA A 313 -9.48 -19.40 7.63
N SER A 314 -8.68 -20.46 7.78
CA SER A 314 -7.24 -20.33 7.94
C SER A 314 -6.55 -19.84 6.66
N ALA A 315 -7.00 -20.28 5.48
CA ALA A 315 -6.53 -19.76 4.19
C ALA A 315 -6.89 -18.27 4.01
N ILE A 316 -8.08 -17.84 4.44
CA ILE A 316 -8.49 -16.44 4.42
C ILE A 316 -7.73 -15.61 5.45
N ASN A 317 -7.49 -16.10 6.66
CA ASN A 317 -6.71 -15.34 7.65
C ASN A 317 -5.22 -15.26 7.28
N SER A 318 -4.65 -16.32 6.70
CA SER A 318 -3.26 -16.35 6.23
C SER A 318 -3.04 -15.59 4.92
N GLY A 319 -4.01 -15.65 3.99
CA GLY A 319 -3.95 -14.97 2.68
C GLY A 319 -4.56 -13.56 2.68
N GLY A 320 -5.53 -13.28 3.55
CA GLY A 320 -6.24 -12.01 3.68
C GLY A 320 -5.62 -11.01 4.66
N GLY A 321 -4.65 -11.44 5.47
CA GLY A 321 -3.83 -10.54 6.29
C GLY A 321 -2.66 -9.89 5.53
N LEU A 322 -2.35 -10.34 4.30
CA LEU A 322 -1.14 -9.99 3.56
C LEU A 322 -1.36 -10.00 2.05
N SER A 323 -2.39 -9.31 1.54
CA SER A 323 -2.39 -8.89 0.14
C SER A 323 -1.20 -7.93 -0.03
N GLY A 324 -0.04 -8.49 -0.40
CA GLY A 324 1.19 -7.74 -0.65
C GLY A 324 2.50 -8.54 -0.55
N ALA A 325 2.60 -9.54 0.33
CA ALA A 325 3.90 -10.15 0.65
C ALA A 325 3.98 -11.69 0.68
N LEU A 326 2.90 -12.44 0.48
CA LEU A 326 2.95 -13.91 0.50
C LEU A 326 2.71 -14.53 -0.89
N VAL A 327 3.70 -14.42 -1.77
CA VAL A 327 3.83 -15.37 -2.91
C VAL A 327 5.24 -15.99 -3.00
N ALA A 328 6.07 -15.83 -1.97
CA ALA A 328 7.36 -16.52 -1.92
C ALA A 328 7.50 -17.26 -0.58
N ALA A 329 7.36 -18.58 -0.64
CA ALA A 329 7.54 -19.58 0.43
C ALA A 329 6.52 -19.55 1.58
N GLY A 330 5.65 -20.57 1.66
CA GLY A 330 4.70 -20.70 2.77
C GLY A 330 3.81 -21.93 2.81
N LEU A 331 4.24 -23.08 2.26
CA LEU A 331 3.76 -24.37 2.77
C LEU A 331 4.51 -24.65 4.07
N ALA A 332 4.03 -24.15 5.22
CA ALA A 332 4.35 -24.69 6.55
C ALA A 332 3.64 -23.93 7.69
N THR A 333 2.84 -24.69 8.44
CA THR A 333 2.59 -24.59 9.90
C THR A 333 1.86 -23.36 10.48
N GLY A 334 0.56 -23.54 10.74
CA GLY A 334 -0.05 -23.58 12.08
C GLY A 334 0.05 -22.39 13.06
N LEU A 335 -1.10 -22.11 13.72
CA LEU A 335 -1.40 -21.25 14.89
C LEU A 335 -2.01 -19.88 14.52
N ALA A 336 -3.16 -19.42 15.06
CA ALA A 336 -3.91 -19.82 16.24
C ALA A 336 -5.44 -19.68 16.06
N VAL A 337 -6.12 -20.51 16.86
CA VAL A 337 -7.55 -20.76 17.02
C VAL A 337 -8.32 -19.50 17.46
N VAL A 338 -9.44 -19.20 16.78
CA VAL A 338 -10.66 -18.76 17.46
C VAL A 338 -11.73 -19.77 17.10
N SER A 339 -12.16 -20.47 18.14
CA SER A 339 -13.16 -21.52 18.17
C SER A 339 -14.45 -21.12 17.44
N LEU A 340 -14.71 -21.75 16.30
CA LEU A 340 -16.06 -22.10 15.89
C LEU A 340 -16.23 -23.59 16.14
N THR A 341 -16.15 -23.98 17.41
CA THR A 341 -17.04 -25.04 17.90
C THR A 341 -18.45 -24.48 17.78
N ALA A 342 -18.98 -24.46 16.56
CA ALA A 342 -20.41 -24.49 16.34
C ALA A 342 -20.82 -25.91 16.77
N THR A 343 -20.97 -26.02 18.10
CA THR A 343 -21.88 -26.89 18.81
C THR A 343 -22.47 -28.01 17.96
N THR A 344 -22.08 -29.22 18.32
CA THR A 344 -22.77 -30.50 18.16
C THR A 344 -24.23 -30.51 18.68
N ALA A 345 -24.95 -29.39 18.65
CA ALA A 345 -26.31 -29.23 19.13
C ALA A 345 -27.24 -28.99 17.93
N GLY A 346 -27.60 -30.08 17.25
CA GLY A 346 -28.57 -30.02 16.16
C GLY A 346 -29.00 -31.36 15.55
N LEU A 347 -28.56 -32.50 16.10
CA LEU A 347 -28.98 -33.82 15.63
C LEU A 347 -29.62 -34.63 16.77
N ALA A 348 -30.69 -34.07 17.31
CA ALA A 348 -31.74 -34.84 17.96
C ALA A 348 -33.06 -34.35 17.35
N PHE A 349 -33.90 -35.29 16.91
CA PHE A 349 -35.08 -35.14 16.04
C PHE A 349 -34.73 -35.09 14.54
N ALA A 350 -35.10 -36.05 13.69
CA ALA A 350 -36.37 -36.78 13.68
C ALA A 350 -36.22 -38.24 13.23
N ILE A 351 -36.61 -39.16 14.12
CA ILE A 351 -37.20 -40.45 13.74
C ILE A 351 -38.71 -40.21 13.77
N ALA A 352 -39.33 -39.89 12.64
CA ALA A 352 -40.77 -40.07 12.40
C ALA A 352 -41.08 -39.90 10.91
N THR A 353 -41.42 -41.01 10.24
CA THR A 353 -42.18 -41.12 8.97
C THR A 353 -41.71 -40.35 7.72
N ALA A 354 -41.58 -41.07 6.59
CA ALA A 354 -41.16 -40.57 5.28
C ALA A 354 -41.88 -39.30 4.76
N ALA A 355 -43.13 -39.05 5.15
CA ALA A 355 -43.84 -37.81 4.78
C ALA A 355 -43.26 -36.54 5.45
N ILE A 356 -42.75 -36.67 6.68
CA ILE A 356 -42.09 -35.57 7.41
C ILE A 356 -40.68 -35.34 6.84
N SER A 357 -40.01 -36.38 6.30
CA SER A 357 -38.71 -36.18 5.65
C SER A 357 -38.83 -35.44 4.32
N ASP A 358 -39.86 -35.71 3.51
CA ASP A 358 -40.09 -35.00 2.24
C ASP A 358 -40.40 -33.50 2.45
N GLU A 359 -41.20 -33.17 3.46
CA GLU A 359 -41.49 -31.77 3.84
C GLU A 359 -40.24 -31.06 4.37
N ASN A 360 -39.42 -31.75 5.17
CA ASN A 360 -38.15 -31.21 5.63
C ASN A 360 -37.18 -30.99 4.46
N VAL A 361 -37.04 -31.94 3.52
CA VAL A 361 -36.20 -31.79 2.33
C VAL A 361 -36.65 -30.58 1.48
N SER A 362 -37.95 -30.40 1.27
CA SER A 362 -38.48 -29.24 0.52
C SER A 362 -38.22 -27.91 1.23
N ASN A 363 -38.40 -27.84 2.55
CA ASN A 363 -38.09 -26.65 3.34
C ASN A 363 -36.59 -26.32 3.30
N PHE A 364 -35.72 -27.33 3.36
CA PHE A 364 -34.27 -27.16 3.23
C PHE A 364 -33.85 -26.69 1.83
N GLN A 365 -34.47 -27.21 0.77
CA GLN A 365 -34.25 -26.75 -0.60
C GLN A 365 -34.62 -25.26 -0.78
N ALA A 366 -35.73 -24.82 -0.19
CA ALA A 366 -36.13 -23.41 -0.24
C ALA A 366 -35.11 -22.50 0.50
N GLN A 367 -34.59 -22.95 1.64
CA GLN A 367 -33.54 -22.24 2.38
C GLN A 367 -32.21 -22.21 1.62
N GLU A 368 -31.84 -23.30 0.95
CA GLU A 368 -30.65 -23.37 0.07
C GLU A 368 -30.73 -22.33 -1.06
N GLN A 369 -31.89 -22.25 -1.73
CA GLN A 369 -32.11 -21.27 -2.79
C GLN A 369 -32.03 -19.83 -2.27
N ALA A 370 -32.63 -19.55 -1.11
CA ALA A 370 -32.55 -18.23 -0.48
C ALA A 370 -31.10 -17.83 -0.13
N LEU A 371 -30.32 -18.77 0.42
CA LEU A 371 -28.92 -18.54 0.75
C LEU A 371 -28.05 -18.33 -0.50
N SER A 372 -28.32 -19.07 -1.58
CA SER A 372 -27.64 -18.89 -2.87
C SER A 372 -27.88 -17.49 -3.45
N ALA A 373 -29.10 -16.97 -3.32
CA ALA A 373 -29.46 -15.62 -3.77
C ALA A 373 -28.78 -14.54 -2.91
N ILE A 374 -28.68 -14.75 -1.60
CA ILE A 374 -27.93 -13.87 -0.69
C ILE A 374 -26.45 -13.84 -1.07
N ARG A 375 -25.82 -15.01 -1.30
CA ARG A 375 -24.41 -15.10 -1.73
C ARG A 375 -24.16 -14.29 -3.01
N LEU A 376 -24.99 -14.46 -4.03
CA LEU A 376 -24.89 -13.73 -5.30
C LEU A 376 -25.04 -12.21 -5.11
N ARG A 377 -25.92 -11.78 -4.21
CA ARG A 377 -26.06 -10.36 -3.86
C ARG A 377 -24.83 -9.82 -3.14
N ILE A 378 -24.22 -10.58 -2.24
CA ILE A 378 -22.98 -10.18 -1.56
C ILE A 378 -21.83 -10.07 -2.57
N ASP A 379 -21.70 -11.02 -3.50
CA ASP A 379 -20.71 -10.96 -4.59
C ASP A 379 -20.92 -9.72 -5.48
N THR A 380 -22.17 -9.42 -5.84
CA THR A 380 -22.51 -8.22 -6.60
C THR A 380 -22.15 -6.95 -5.82
N ASN A 381 -22.46 -6.90 -4.52
CA ASN A 381 -22.14 -5.77 -3.67
C ASN A 381 -20.63 -5.59 -3.47
N LEU A 382 -19.86 -6.69 -3.38
CA LEU A 382 -18.40 -6.65 -3.29
C LEU A 382 -17.81 -6.00 -4.55
N LYS A 383 -18.25 -6.45 -5.74
CA LYS A 383 -17.79 -5.88 -7.03
C LYS A 383 -18.25 -4.43 -7.22
N ALA A 384 -19.46 -4.09 -6.76
CA ALA A 384 -19.96 -2.72 -6.81
C ALA A 384 -19.20 -1.79 -5.85
N ALA A 385 -18.83 -2.27 -4.66
CA ALA A 385 -18.02 -1.53 -3.70
C ALA A 385 -16.60 -1.29 -4.23
N ASP A 386 -16.02 -2.28 -4.90
CA ASP A 386 -14.76 -2.13 -5.62
C ASP A 386 -14.89 -1.11 -6.75
N GLN A 387 -15.94 -1.21 -7.57
CA GLN A 387 -16.18 -0.27 -8.67
C GLN A 387 -16.27 1.19 -8.21
N ALA A 388 -16.87 1.45 -7.04
CA ALA A 388 -16.95 2.79 -6.46
C ALA A 388 -15.57 3.37 -6.07
N GLY A 389 -14.57 2.51 -5.85
CA GLY A 389 -13.21 2.91 -5.55
C GLY A 389 -13.08 3.74 -4.26
N LEU A 390 -12.05 4.58 -4.22
CA LEU A 390 -11.64 5.34 -3.03
C LEU A 390 -12.28 6.74 -2.91
N TYR A 391 -12.83 7.30 -3.99
CA TYR A 391 -13.17 8.73 -4.08
C TYR A 391 -14.43 9.06 -4.92
N GLU A 392 -15.39 8.14 -5.05
CA GLU A 392 -16.72 8.45 -5.62
C GLU A 392 -17.80 8.72 -4.57
#